data_AF-A0A9P6VVI8-F1
#
_entry.id   AF-A0A9P6VVI8-F1
#
_cell.length_a   1.000
_cell.length_b   1.000
_cell.length_c   1.000
_cell.angle_alpha   90.00
_cell.angle_beta   90.00
_cell.angle_gamma   90.00
#
_symmetry.space_group_name_H-M   'P 1'
#
loop_
_entity.id
_entity.type
_entity.pdbx_description
1 polymer ?
#
loop_
_entity_poly.entity_id
_entity_poly.type
_entity_poly.pdbx_seq_one_letter_code
_entity_poly.pdbx_strand_id
1 'polypeptide(L)'
;MSNDARLVEVHNLLIDFPNEQQALARALDLAARITETAAAAPTLTTEETTTARTALARLAEIAAPPPDLFYDDPDLEEADLPPPQLRQDFLHRIPAAQRLAASLIGLLSSATDPSSRPELELRARLLVVFGRYDASTPGLGIPLASAADDLLPTLLGHPPSVRLPLARHVLTVSLPPYFKLHPKLNPATGRVLSRPLGGEGALNTWFESSEQDVTSWRRQVGLAAVVNLVIEALQPGEIEDLWPFLLPPLLSYLDDFESANKMRGVAILGTLLKRVDASLLRRTGVGKVFERSLEACFSALSDPNTPRLLAATHPIALQLVNLQYPPPRPSDPLAADEPRFEALCRLFTTSIVHAWEFKGQNVAIETVTACALAPLVDAMGSATIRYLQILMPHLTDLLVTTATAGGDGTWTVDTATMMLAASRALVAVVRNARLRMRRWEGKIGVAVSQCWIGMHESKTAQALQAGSQEGSAAIEELKESLADLLRELEGVSDTPIATRLAPYAGLADLVSSLEIAAH
;
A
#
# COMPACT_ATOMS: atom_id res chain seq x y z
N MET A 1 2.13 23.68 -24.56
CA MET A 1 3.47 24.27 -24.83
C MET A 1 4.03 23.59 -26.07
N SER A 2 4.48 24.36 -27.06
CA SER A 2 5.23 23.83 -28.22
C SER A 2 6.45 23.02 -27.72
N ASN A 3 6.89 22.00 -28.46
CA ASN A 3 8.14 21.28 -28.17
C ASN A 3 9.29 22.29 -27.96
N ASP A 4 9.33 23.38 -28.73
CA ASP A 4 10.32 24.45 -28.58
C ASP A 4 10.37 25.09 -27.19
N ALA A 5 9.21 25.34 -26.57
CA ALA A 5 9.18 25.99 -25.26
C ALA A 5 9.74 25.09 -24.14
N ARG A 6 9.59 23.78 -24.27
CA ARG A 6 10.11 22.78 -23.32
C ARG A 6 11.58 22.46 -23.58
N LEU A 7 12.02 22.51 -24.83
CA LEU A 7 13.43 22.41 -25.21
C LEU A 7 14.22 23.60 -24.68
N VAL A 8 13.65 24.82 -24.75
CA VAL A 8 14.20 26.02 -24.12
C VAL A 8 14.30 25.84 -22.61
N GLU A 9 13.30 25.23 -21.98
CA GLU A 9 13.31 24.95 -20.54
C GLU A 9 14.46 24.01 -20.15
N VAL A 10 14.61 22.86 -20.82
CA VAL A 10 15.73 21.93 -20.58
C VAL A 10 17.08 22.57 -20.91
N HIS A 11 17.16 23.38 -21.96
CA HIS A 11 18.36 24.13 -22.33
C HIS A 11 18.77 25.14 -21.24
N ASN A 12 17.78 25.81 -20.62
CA ASN A 12 18.00 26.71 -19.50
C ASN A 12 18.50 25.98 -18.24
N LEU A 13 18.20 24.68 -18.08
CA LEU A 13 18.73 23.88 -16.96
C LEU A 13 20.23 23.61 -17.05
N LEU A 14 20.81 23.80 -18.24
CA LEU A 14 22.20 23.49 -18.53
C LEU A 14 23.07 24.74 -18.67
N ILE A 15 22.56 25.94 -18.32
CA ILE A 15 23.29 27.21 -18.45
C ILE A 15 24.67 27.17 -17.77
N ASP A 16 24.82 26.41 -16.69
CA ASP A 16 26.08 26.30 -15.95
C ASP A 16 27.11 25.33 -16.57
N PHE A 17 26.78 24.69 -17.72
CA PHE A 17 27.55 23.55 -18.28
C PHE A 17 27.66 23.65 -19.82
N PRO A 18 28.55 24.49 -20.37
CA PRO A 18 28.57 24.86 -21.80
C PRO A 18 28.97 23.72 -22.75
N ASN A 19 29.79 22.76 -22.33
CA ASN A 19 30.16 21.62 -23.17
C ASN A 19 29.00 20.61 -23.28
N GLU A 20 28.22 20.51 -22.22
CA GLU A 20 27.06 19.64 -22.08
C GLU A 20 25.84 20.18 -22.83
N GLN A 21 25.70 21.52 -22.90
CA GLN A 21 24.69 22.17 -23.74
C GLN A 21 24.81 21.76 -25.21
N GLN A 22 26.03 21.65 -25.74
CA GLN A 22 26.23 21.26 -27.13
C GLN A 22 25.82 19.80 -27.38
N ALA A 23 26.16 18.89 -26.47
CA ALA A 23 25.77 17.48 -26.56
C ALA A 23 24.25 17.29 -26.45
N LEU A 24 23.60 18.02 -25.53
CA LEU A 24 22.15 17.96 -25.39
C LEU A 24 21.46 18.60 -26.58
N ALA A 25 21.91 19.76 -27.07
CA ALA A 25 21.35 20.40 -28.26
C ALA A 25 21.40 19.46 -29.49
N ARG A 26 22.51 18.72 -29.67
CA ARG A 26 22.61 17.68 -30.71
C ARG A 26 21.64 16.52 -30.46
N ALA A 27 21.46 16.09 -29.21
CA ALA A 27 20.51 15.03 -28.86
C ALA A 27 19.04 15.47 -29.07
N LEU A 28 18.74 16.75 -28.84
CA LEU A 28 17.43 17.35 -29.09
C LEU A 28 17.14 17.43 -30.59
N ASP A 29 18.10 17.91 -31.37
CA ASP A 29 18.00 17.92 -32.83
C ASP A 29 17.82 16.49 -33.40
N LEU A 30 18.55 15.52 -32.84
CA LEU A 30 18.40 14.11 -33.18
C LEU A 30 16.99 13.57 -32.84
N ALA A 31 16.45 13.88 -31.66
CA ALA A 31 15.09 13.48 -31.28
C ALA A 31 14.01 14.15 -32.16
N ALA A 32 14.20 15.44 -32.52
CA ALA A 32 13.31 16.19 -33.37
C ALA A 32 13.26 15.63 -34.80
N ARG A 33 14.43 15.37 -35.41
CA ARG A 33 14.56 14.75 -36.75
C ARG A 33 13.76 13.46 -36.88
N ILE A 34 13.64 12.69 -35.80
CA ILE A 34 13.03 11.35 -35.82
C ILE A 34 11.51 11.41 -35.59
N THR A 35 11.06 12.37 -34.78
CA THR A 35 9.62 12.66 -34.63
C THR A 35 9.01 13.04 -35.99
N GLU A 36 9.79 13.70 -36.84
CA GLU A 36 9.38 14.07 -38.21
C GLU A 36 9.49 12.92 -39.22
N THR A 37 10.35 11.92 -39.00
CA THR A 37 10.66 10.85 -39.96
C THR A 37 10.11 9.47 -39.57
N ALA A 38 8.99 9.41 -38.85
CA ALA A 38 8.34 8.22 -38.27
C ALA A 38 8.11 6.99 -39.21
N ALA A 39 8.46 7.06 -40.50
CA ALA A 39 8.27 6.01 -41.51
C ALA A 39 9.50 5.09 -41.76
N ALA A 40 10.69 5.37 -41.23
CA ALA A 40 11.85 4.47 -41.38
C ALA A 40 12.76 4.53 -40.14
N ALA A 41 13.11 3.38 -39.55
CA ALA A 41 14.04 3.30 -38.43
C ALA A 41 15.44 3.75 -38.90
N PRO A 42 15.92 4.94 -38.50
CA PRO A 42 17.20 5.43 -38.98
C PRO A 42 18.32 4.62 -38.31
N THR A 43 19.24 4.08 -39.10
CA THR A 43 20.49 3.55 -38.57
C THR A 43 21.33 4.70 -38.03
N LEU A 44 21.40 4.82 -36.70
CA LEU A 44 22.22 5.83 -36.05
C LEU A 44 23.70 5.63 -36.39
N THR A 45 24.41 6.73 -36.60
CA THR A 45 25.87 6.70 -36.66
C THR A 45 26.47 6.40 -35.28
N THR A 46 27.73 5.95 -35.24
CA THR A 46 28.46 5.72 -33.98
C THR A 46 28.58 6.99 -33.13
N GLU A 47 28.74 8.14 -33.78
CA GLU A 47 28.80 9.45 -33.11
C GLU A 47 27.45 9.83 -32.49
N GLU A 48 26.34 9.63 -33.22
CA GLU A 48 24.98 9.87 -32.70
C GLU A 48 24.63 8.94 -31.54
N THR A 49 25.01 7.67 -31.64
CA THR A 49 24.84 6.68 -30.57
C THR A 49 25.60 7.09 -29.30
N THR A 50 26.85 7.55 -29.47
CA THR A 50 27.68 8.03 -28.35
C THR A 50 27.07 9.29 -27.74
N THR A 51 26.61 10.23 -28.57
CA THR A 51 25.95 11.46 -28.14
C THR A 51 24.68 11.17 -27.34
N ALA A 52 23.82 10.27 -27.82
CA ALA A 52 22.60 9.87 -27.13
C ALA A 52 22.90 9.21 -25.77
N ARG A 53 23.91 8.34 -25.68
CA ARG A 53 24.32 7.72 -24.41
C ARG A 53 24.83 8.74 -23.41
N THR A 54 25.67 9.68 -23.83
CA THR A 54 26.17 10.77 -22.99
C THR A 54 25.03 11.65 -22.49
N ALA A 55 24.09 12.01 -23.37
CA ALA A 55 22.91 12.78 -23.01
C ALA A 55 22.03 12.05 -21.99
N LEU A 56 21.76 10.76 -22.17
CA LEU A 56 21.00 9.95 -21.22
C LEU A 56 21.68 9.85 -19.85
N ALA A 57 23.00 9.63 -19.82
CA ALA A 57 23.75 9.58 -18.56
C ALA A 57 23.62 10.90 -17.80
N ARG A 58 23.65 12.03 -18.52
CA ARG A 58 23.50 13.36 -17.92
C ARG A 58 22.07 13.64 -17.47
N LEU A 59 21.06 13.22 -18.22
CA LEU A 59 19.66 13.32 -17.80
C LEU A 59 19.41 12.54 -16.51
N ALA A 60 20.04 11.36 -16.35
CA ALA A 60 19.98 10.61 -15.10
C ALA A 60 20.65 11.37 -13.94
N GLU A 61 21.73 12.13 -14.17
CA GLU A 61 22.36 12.95 -13.13
C GLU A 61 21.48 14.10 -12.68
N ILE A 62 20.87 14.81 -13.64
CA ILE A 62 20.03 15.98 -13.36
C ILE A 62 18.72 15.57 -12.73
N ALA A 63 18.18 14.41 -13.09
CA ALA A 63 16.93 13.90 -12.53
C ALA A 63 17.14 13.13 -11.21
N ALA A 64 18.38 12.88 -10.77
CA ALA A 64 18.62 12.25 -9.48
C ALA A 64 18.20 13.20 -8.36
N PRO A 65 17.28 12.81 -7.46
CA PRO A 65 16.83 13.70 -6.40
C PRO A 65 18.00 13.98 -5.43
N PRO A 66 18.35 15.26 -5.19
CA PRO A 66 19.37 15.59 -4.21
C PRO A 66 18.91 15.12 -2.83
N PRO A 67 19.77 14.45 -2.04
CA PRO A 67 19.40 13.91 -0.73
C PRO A 67 18.88 15.02 0.19
N ASP A 68 19.55 16.18 0.18
CA ASP A 68 19.22 17.31 1.04
C ASP A 68 17.88 17.96 0.69
N LEU A 69 17.39 17.78 -0.55
CA LEU A 69 16.16 18.44 -1.03
C LEU A 69 14.87 17.78 -0.55
N PHE A 70 14.95 16.50 -0.15
CA PHE A 70 13.79 15.68 0.19
C PHE A 70 13.91 14.97 1.53
N TYR A 71 15.01 15.19 2.27
CA TYR A 71 15.19 14.64 3.59
C TYR A 71 14.55 15.57 4.62
N ASP A 72 13.37 15.19 5.10
CA ASP A 72 12.70 15.84 6.22
C ASP A 72 13.31 15.27 7.51
N ASP A 73 14.44 15.83 7.96
CA ASP A 73 15.00 15.49 9.27
C ASP A 73 14.13 16.15 10.35
N PRO A 74 13.49 15.37 11.25
CA PRO A 74 12.71 15.94 12.33
C PRO A 74 13.55 16.78 13.32
N ASP A 75 14.88 16.60 13.33
CA ASP A 75 15.79 17.33 14.20
C ASP A 75 16.39 18.59 13.53
N LEU A 76 16.17 18.81 12.23
CA LEU A 76 16.60 20.05 11.56
C LEU A 76 15.62 21.19 11.86
N GLU A 77 16.17 22.36 12.18
CA GLU A 77 15.35 23.58 12.32
C GLU A 77 14.77 23.98 10.95
N GLU A 78 13.57 24.56 10.94
CA GLU A 78 12.89 24.98 9.69
C GLU A 78 13.75 25.93 8.83
N ALA A 79 14.65 26.68 9.45
CA ALA A 79 15.59 27.57 8.78
C ALA A 79 16.69 26.84 7.97
N ASP A 80 16.97 25.58 8.32
CA ASP A 80 17.98 24.75 7.66
C ASP A 80 17.38 23.87 6.56
N LEU A 81 16.05 23.80 6.46
CA LEU A 81 15.37 23.09 5.38
C LEU A 81 15.50 23.88 4.06
N PRO A 82 15.72 23.20 2.93
CA PRO A 82 15.78 23.87 1.64
C PRO A 82 14.45 24.57 1.33
N PRO A 83 14.49 25.78 0.72
CA PRO A 83 13.29 26.51 0.36
C PRO A 83 12.32 25.63 -0.46
N PRO A 84 11.02 25.61 -0.13
CA PRO A 84 10.02 24.82 -0.86
C PRO A 84 10.02 25.07 -2.38
N GLN A 85 10.42 26.27 -2.80
CA GLN A 85 10.58 26.66 -4.20
C GLN A 85 11.64 25.83 -4.92
N LEU A 86 12.79 25.53 -4.30
CA LEU A 86 13.83 24.71 -4.92
C LEU A 86 13.32 23.29 -5.23
N ARG A 87 12.52 22.73 -4.32
CA ARG A 87 11.88 21.41 -4.50
C ARG A 87 10.88 21.46 -5.66
N GLN A 88 10.03 22.48 -5.71
CA GLN A 88 9.08 22.66 -6.80
C GLN A 88 9.77 22.87 -8.15
N ASP A 89 10.79 23.72 -8.19
CA ASP A 89 11.57 24.02 -9.39
C ASP A 89 12.28 22.76 -9.92
N PHE A 90 12.84 21.95 -9.03
CA PHE A 90 13.43 20.67 -9.37
C PHE A 90 12.37 19.72 -9.98
N LEU A 91 11.23 19.54 -9.30
CA LEU A 91 10.16 18.65 -9.76
C LEU A 91 9.52 19.09 -11.07
N HIS A 92 9.46 20.40 -11.33
CA HIS A 92 8.92 20.96 -12.58
C HIS A 92 9.71 20.49 -13.82
N ARG A 93 11.00 20.21 -13.65
CA ARG A 93 11.94 19.85 -14.73
C ARG A 93 11.91 18.37 -15.10
N ILE A 94 11.52 17.51 -14.15
CA ILE A 94 11.56 16.04 -14.31
C ILE A 94 10.71 15.52 -15.48
N PRO A 95 9.46 15.99 -15.71
CA PRO A 95 8.66 15.51 -16.85
C PRO A 95 9.31 15.77 -18.21
N ALA A 96 10.02 16.89 -18.36
CA ALA A 96 10.75 17.21 -19.58
C ALA A 96 11.99 16.30 -19.75
N ALA A 97 12.76 16.07 -18.68
CA ALA A 97 13.89 15.16 -18.70
C ALA A 97 13.47 13.71 -19.02
N GLN A 98 12.38 13.24 -18.41
CA GLN A 98 11.84 11.90 -18.63
C GLN A 98 11.42 11.67 -20.08
N ARG A 99 10.74 12.65 -20.70
CA ARG A 99 10.35 12.59 -22.12
C ARG A 99 11.55 12.51 -23.05
N LEU A 100 12.53 13.37 -22.83
CA LEU A 100 13.74 13.34 -23.65
C LEU A 100 14.48 12.01 -23.49
N ALA A 101 14.57 11.49 -22.26
CA ALA A 101 15.14 10.19 -22.01
C ALA A 101 14.36 9.06 -22.71
N ALA A 102 13.02 9.11 -22.70
CA ALA A 102 12.16 8.16 -23.41
C ALA A 102 12.42 8.18 -24.93
N SER A 103 12.49 9.37 -25.52
CA SER A 103 12.83 9.51 -26.95
C SER A 103 14.20 8.92 -27.24
N LEU A 104 15.25 9.33 -26.51
CA LEU A 104 16.63 8.89 -26.75
C LEU A 104 16.83 7.37 -26.52
N ILE A 105 16.17 6.78 -25.51
CA ILE A 105 16.29 5.33 -25.28
C ILE A 105 15.58 4.53 -26.37
N GLY A 106 14.48 5.04 -26.91
CA GLY A 106 13.80 4.44 -28.07
C GLY A 106 14.71 4.37 -29.30
N LEU A 107 15.62 5.33 -29.45
CA LEU A 107 16.61 5.35 -30.53
C LEU A 107 17.73 4.34 -30.35
N LEU A 108 18.18 4.15 -29.10
CA LEU A 108 19.24 3.19 -28.78
C LEU A 108 18.75 1.74 -28.73
N SER A 109 17.46 1.52 -28.52
CA SER A 109 16.89 0.18 -28.34
C SER A 109 16.58 -0.48 -29.68
N SER A 110 17.52 -1.25 -30.22
CA SER A 110 17.16 -2.31 -31.17
C SER A 110 16.55 -3.47 -30.37
N ALA A 111 15.32 -3.85 -30.65
CA ALA A 111 14.54 -4.77 -29.81
C ALA A 111 15.10 -6.22 -29.73
N THR A 112 16.19 -6.53 -30.42
CA THR A 112 16.60 -7.91 -30.70
C THR A 112 17.96 -8.33 -30.15
N ASP A 113 18.85 -7.42 -29.73
CA ASP A 113 20.20 -7.79 -29.27
C ASP A 113 20.40 -7.70 -27.75
N PRO A 114 21.19 -8.60 -27.14
CA PRO A 114 21.55 -8.52 -25.74
C PRO A 114 22.34 -7.24 -25.47
N SER A 115 21.86 -6.42 -24.53
CA SER A 115 22.50 -5.15 -24.20
C SER A 115 23.95 -5.36 -23.75
N SER A 116 24.84 -4.56 -24.30
CA SER A 116 26.22 -4.48 -23.82
C SER A 116 26.26 -4.07 -22.34
N ARG A 117 27.29 -4.46 -21.58
CA ARG A 117 27.40 -4.09 -20.15
C ARG A 117 27.26 -2.58 -19.89
N PRO A 118 27.90 -1.68 -20.64
CA PRO A 118 27.73 -0.22 -20.44
C PRO A 118 26.31 0.27 -20.73
N GLU A 119 25.62 -0.35 -21.69
CA GLU A 119 24.23 -0.03 -21.99
C GLU A 119 23.28 -0.50 -20.88
N LEU A 120 23.53 -1.69 -20.34
CA LEU A 120 22.79 -2.23 -19.22
C LEU A 120 22.92 -1.34 -17.98
N GLU A 121 24.13 -0.88 -17.69
CA GLU A 121 24.42 0.05 -16.60
C GLU A 121 23.70 1.39 -16.80
N LEU A 122 23.71 1.94 -18.02
CA LEU A 122 22.99 3.16 -18.34
C LEU A 122 21.47 2.99 -18.15
N ARG A 123 20.88 1.89 -18.67
CA ARG A 123 19.45 1.58 -18.51
C ARG A 123 19.08 1.40 -17.04
N ALA A 124 19.93 0.75 -16.26
CA ALA A 124 19.72 0.57 -14.82
C ALA A 124 19.78 1.92 -14.08
N ARG A 125 20.73 2.79 -14.41
CA ARG A 125 20.81 4.16 -13.86
C ARG A 125 19.55 4.97 -14.17
N LEU A 126 19.08 4.92 -15.42
CA LEU A 126 17.84 5.57 -15.84
C LEU A 126 16.63 5.04 -15.06
N LEU A 127 16.52 3.71 -14.90
CA LEU A 127 15.44 3.10 -14.13
C LEU A 127 15.47 3.52 -12.65
N VAL A 128 16.63 3.49 -12.02
CA VAL A 128 16.79 3.86 -10.60
C VAL A 128 16.51 5.35 -10.36
N VAL A 129 16.80 6.22 -11.33
CA VAL A 129 16.56 7.66 -11.21
C VAL A 129 15.11 7.99 -11.52
N PHE A 130 14.64 7.66 -12.73
CA PHE A 130 13.30 8.03 -13.18
C PHE A 130 12.20 7.19 -12.53
N GLY A 131 12.49 5.95 -12.14
CA GLY A 131 11.55 5.10 -11.42
C GLY A 131 11.17 5.64 -10.03
N ARG A 132 11.94 6.58 -9.47
CA ARG A 132 11.60 7.26 -8.21
C ARG A 132 10.36 8.15 -8.32
N TYR A 133 10.03 8.58 -9.53
CA TYR A 133 8.90 9.47 -9.81
C TYR A 133 7.67 8.72 -10.31
N ASP A 134 7.69 7.38 -10.23
CA ASP A 134 6.51 6.60 -10.57
C ASP A 134 5.38 6.86 -9.58
N ALA A 135 4.22 7.19 -10.15
CA ALA A 135 3.00 7.48 -9.41
C ALA A 135 1.98 6.33 -9.50
N SER A 136 2.32 5.20 -10.13
CA SER A 136 1.43 4.05 -10.30
C SER A 136 0.91 3.52 -8.96
N THR A 137 1.78 3.52 -7.94
CA THR A 137 1.47 3.08 -6.59
C THR A 137 1.58 4.26 -5.62
N PRO A 138 0.44 4.76 -5.09
CA PRO A 138 0.42 5.90 -4.18
C PRO A 138 1.33 5.71 -2.97
N GLY A 139 2.16 6.72 -2.69
CA GLY A 139 3.03 6.77 -1.50
C GLY A 139 4.39 6.06 -1.64
N LEU A 140 4.66 5.36 -2.75
CA LEU A 140 5.98 4.75 -3.00
C LEU A 140 6.97 5.70 -3.69
N GLY A 141 6.49 6.52 -4.61
CA GLY A 141 7.31 7.44 -5.41
C GLY A 141 7.19 8.91 -4.98
N ILE A 142 7.95 9.75 -5.68
CA ILE A 142 7.88 11.21 -5.61
C ILE A 142 6.75 11.66 -6.54
N PRO A 143 5.68 12.27 -6.03
CA PRO A 143 4.55 12.68 -6.87
C PRO A 143 4.98 13.67 -7.95
N LEU A 144 4.61 13.39 -9.20
CA LEU A 144 4.84 14.27 -10.35
C LEU A 144 3.51 14.67 -10.98
N ALA A 145 3.44 15.89 -11.51
CA ALA A 145 2.29 16.30 -12.31
C ALA A 145 2.29 15.52 -13.64
N SER A 146 1.39 14.54 -13.77
CA SER A 146 1.07 13.71 -14.95
C SER A 146 2.03 13.86 -16.14
N ALA A 147 3.13 13.10 -16.13
CA ALA A 147 3.93 12.89 -17.33
C ALA A 147 3.28 11.77 -18.14
N ALA A 148 2.67 12.10 -19.27
CA ALA A 148 1.96 11.14 -20.14
C ALA A 148 2.88 10.24 -21.00
N ASP A 149 4.20 10.37 -20.85
CA ASP A 149 5.19 9.74 -21.73
C ASP A 149 6.14 8.83 -20.92
N ASP A 150 6.15 7.57 -21.31
CA ASP A 150 6.41 6.46 -20.41
C ASP A 150 7.77 5.80 -20.68
N LEU A 151 8.83 6.47 -20.22
CA LEU A 151 10.20 5.91 -20.17
C LEU A 151 10.21 4.53 -19.48
N LEU A 152 9.42 4.35 -18.41
CA LEU A 152 9.43 3.14 -17.58
C LEU A 152 8.88 1.92 -18.33
N PRO A 153 7.70 1.97 -18.98
CA PRO A 153 7.28 0.96 -19.95
C PRO A 153 8.27 0.72 -21.08
N THR A 154 8.99 1.75 -21.53
CA THR A 154 10.05 1.54 -22.52
C THR A 154 11.22 0.73 -21.94
N LEU A 155 11.62 0.96 -20.69
CA LEU A 155 12.72 0.20 -20.07
C LEU A 155 12.31 -1.22 -19.68
N LEU A 156 11.10 -1.40 -19.15
CA LEU A 156 10.63 -2.64 -18.54
C LEU A 156 9.61 -3.42 -19.39
N GLY A 157 9.06 -2.86 -20.45
CA GLY A 157 8.07 -3.51 -21.33
C GLY A 157 8.68 -4.41 -22.42
N HIS A 158 10.00 -4.57 -22.41
CA HIS A 158 10.72 -5.43 -23.36
C HIS A 158 10.53 -6.94 -23.07
N PRO A 159 10.81 -7.82 -24.04
CA PRO A 159 10.80 -9.27 -23.81
C PRO A 159 11.79 -9.69 -22.70
N PRO A 160 11.62 -10.90 -22.12
CA PRO A 160 12.45 -11.40 -21.02
C PRO A 160 13.96 -11.35 -21.30
N SER A 161 14.38 -11.56 -22.55
CA SER A 161 15.79 -11.52 -22.97
C SER A 161 16.49 -10.19 -22.70
N VAL A 162 15.74 -9.08 -22.67
CA VAL A 162 16.26 -7.72 -22.42
C VAL A 162 15.90 -7.23 -21.02
N ARG A 163 14.66 -7.48 -20.59
CA ARG A 163 14.14 -7.02 -19.30
C ARG A 163 14.78 -7.74 -18.11
N LEU A 164 14.99 -9.06 -18.19
CA LEU A 164 15.51 -9.84 -17.07
C LEU A 164 16.97 -9.49 -16.72
N PRO A 165 17.90 -9.32 -17.69
CA PRO A 165 19.23 -8.80 -17.40
C PRO A 165 19.21 -7.43 -16.70
N LEU A 166 18.30 -6.54 -17.11
CA LEU A 166 18.15 -5.21 -16.50
C LEU A 166 17.67 -5.31 -15.06
N ALA A 167 16.58 -6.05 -14.81
CA ALA A 167 16.04 -6.27 -13.46
C ALA A 167 17.10 -6.91 -12.55
N ARG A 168 17.83 -7.91 -13.06
CA ARG A 168 18.94 -8.55 -12.35
C ARG A 168 20.03 -7.53 -12.02
N HIS A 169 20.49 -6.74 -12.99
CA HIS A 169 21.53 -5.73 -12.76
C HIS A 169 21.11 -4.72 -11.70
N VAL A 170 19.86 -4.25 -11.76
CA VAL A 170 19.32 -3.31 -10.77
C VAL A 170 19.34 -3.92 -9.36
N LEU A 171 18.89 -5.17 -9.23
CA LEU A 171 18.84 -5.86 -7.93
C LEU A 171 20.21 -6.29 -7.40
N THR A 172 21.19 -6.58 -8.26
CA THR A 172 22.51 -7.10 -7.85
C THR A 172 23.63 -6.07 -7.87
N VAL A 173 23.44 -4.93 -8.53
CA VAL A 173 24.48 -3.89 -8.67
C VAL A 173 23.97 -2.53 -8.25
N SER A 174 22.81 -2.08 -8.77
CA SER A 174 22.37 -0.69 -8.57
C SER A 174 21.73 -0.42 -7.22
N LEU A 175 20.90 -1.35 -6.71
CA LEU A 175 20.22 -1.22 -5.42
C LEU A 175 21.06 -1.64 -4.19
N PRO A 176 21.91 -2.68 -4.24
CA PRO A 176 22.67 -3.13 -3.06
C PRO A 176 23.46 -2.07 -2.30
N PRO A 177 24.05 -1.04 -2.93
CA PRO A 177 24.70 0.04 -2.19
C PRO A 177 23.79 0.75 -1.18
N TYR A 178 22.47 0.76 -1.41
CA TYR A 178 21.50 1.41 -0.53
C TYR A 178 20.92 0.48 0.55
N PHE A 179 21.01 -0.84 0.36
CA PHE A 179 20.34 -1.83 1.20
C PHE A 179 21.31 -2.84 1.78
N LYS A 180 21.30 -2.96 3.11
CA LYS A 180 22.10 -3.96 3.82
C LYS A 180 21.43 -5.32 3.79
N LEU A 181 22.24 -6.37 3.78
CA LEU A 181 21.76 -7.74 3.88
C LEU A 181 21.02 -7.95 5.21
N HIS A 182 19.84 -8.55 5.14
CA HIS A 182 19.00 -8.77 6.31
C HIS A 182 19.54 -9.91 7.19
N PRO A 183 19.74 -9.73 8.51
CA PRO A 183 20.40 -10.73 9.36
C PRO A 183 19.70 -12.09 9.44
N LYS A 184 18.37 -12.15 9.25
CA LYS A 184 17.62 -13.42 9.34
C LYS A 184 17.62 -14.24 8.05
N LEU A 185 18.24 -13.77 6.97
CA LEU A 185 18.18 -14.40 5.66
C LEU A 185 19.56 -14.82 5.17
N ASN A 186 19.59 -15.96 4.48
CA ASN A 186 20.76 -16.38 3.73
C ASN A 186 20.88 -15.55 2.44
N PRO A 187 21.97 -14.79 2.24
CA PRO A 187 22.10 -13.87 1.11
C PRO A 187 22.16 -14.55 -0.26
N ALA A 188 22.58 -15.82 -0.32
CA ALA A 188 22.68 -16.56 -1.57
C ALA A 188 21.37 -17.25 -1.97
N THR A 189 20.50 -17.56 -1.01
CA THR A 189 19.31 -18.40 -1.25
C THR A 189 17.99 -17.74 -0.84
N GLY A 190 18.03 -16.63 -0.11
CA GLY A 190 16.86 -15.98 0.46
C GLY A 190 16.13 -16.84 1.52
N ARG A 191 16.72 -17.95 1.96
CA ARG A 191 16.13 -18.83 2.98
C ARG A 191 16.30 -18.23 4.37
N VAL A 192 15.32 -18.47 5.24
CA VAL A 192 15.41 -18.10 6.65
C VAL A 192 16.52 -18.89 7.34
N LEU A 193 17.33 -18.18 8.12
CA LEU A 193 18.38 -18.78 8.93
C LEU A 193 17.85 -19.20 10.29
N SER A 194 18.37 -20.31 10.83
CA SER A 194 18.08 -20.76 12.20
C SER A 194 18.69 -19.83 13.26
N ARG A 195 19.75 -19.10 12.91
CA ARG A 195 20.40 -18.08 13.74
C ARG A 195 20.69 -16.84 12.90
N PRO A 196 20.48 -15.62 13.41
CA PRO A 196 20.82 -14.41 12.67
C PRO A 196 22.31 -14.32 12.33
N LEU A 197 22.64 -13.81 11.14
CA LEU A 197 24.00 -13.45 10.75
C LEU A 197 24.49 -12.34 11.67
N GLY A 198 25.59 -12.56 12.39
CA GLY A 198 26.14 -11.59 13.35
C GLY A 198 25.66 -11.78 14.81
N GLY A 199 24.88 -12.82 15.11
CA GLY A 199 24.48 -13.15 16.48
C GLY A 199 23.20 -12.46 16.96
N GLU A 200 22.90 -12.56 18.27
CA GLU A 200 21.62 -12.12 18.85
C GLU A 200 21.38 -10.60 18.79
N GLY A 201 22.44 -9.79 18.69
CA GLY A 201 22.36 -8.32 18.53
C GLY A 201 22.34 -7.83 17.08
N ALA A 202 22.43 -8.73 16.10
CA ALA A 202 22.67 -8.34 14.71
C ALA A 202 21.58 -7.46 14.10
N LEU A 203 20.32 -7.63 14.53
CA LEU A 203 19.22 -6.79 14.06
C LEU A 203 19.37 -5.36 14.53
N ASN A 204 19.73 -5.14 15.79
CA ASN A 204 19.92 -3.79 16.34
C ASN A 204 21.08 -3.10 15.63
N THR A 205 22.22 -3.78 15.46
CA THR A 205 23.37 -3.25 14.71
C THR A 205 23.02 -2.96 13.24
N TRP A 206 22.19 -3.80 12.63
CA TRP A 206 21.71 -3.58 11.26
C TRP A 206 20.85 -2.31 11.16
N PHE A 207 19.97 -2.04 12.13
CA PHE A 207 19.20 -0.80 12.19
C PHE A 207 20.06 0.44 12.43
N GLU A 208 20.86 0.44 13.49
CA GLU A 208 21.71 1.57 13.91
C GLU A 208 22.67 1.98 12.79
N SER A 209 23.32 0.99 12.17
CA SER A 209 24.26 1.27 11.08
C SER A 209 23.55 1.84 9.85
N SER A 210 22.27 1.57 9.64
CA SER A 210 21.50 2.07 8.49
C SER A 210 21.04 3.52 8.67
N GLU A 211 21.07 4.08 9.87
CA GLU A 211 20.74 5.50 10.11
C GLU A 211 21.92 6.42 9.83
N GLN A 212 23.11 5.98 10.22
CA GLN A 212 24.34 6.77 10.13
C GLN A 212 24.95 6.79 8.72
N ASP A 213 24.46 5.95 7.81
CA ASP A 213 25.00 5.80 6.46
C ASP A 213 24.35 6.81 5.51
N VAL A 214 25.17 7.71 4.93
CA VAL A 214 24.72 8.71 3.94
C VAL A 214 24.14 8.04 2.68
N THR A 215 24.58 6.81 2.38
CA THR A 215 24.08 6.01 1.26
C THR A 215 22.85 5.18 1.63
N SER A 216 22.33 5.29 2.86
CA SER A 216 21.15 4.55 3.29
C SER A 216 19.93 4.83 2.43
N TRP A 217 19.17 3.78 2.12
CA TRP A 217 17.87 3.87 1.44
C TRP A 217 16.88 4.86 2.09
N ARG A 218 17.00 5.13 3.41
CA ARG A 218 16.16 6.12 4.12
C ARG A 218 16.36 7.54 3.59
N ARG A 219 17.58 7.88 3.17
CA ARG A 219 17.92 9.16 2.53
C ARG A 219 17.63 9.17 1.03
N GLN A 220 17.16 8.06 0.47
CA GLN A 220 16.91 7.89 -0.96
C GLN A 220 15.41 7.93 -1.25
N VAL A 221 14.87 9.14 -1.36
CA VAL A 221 13.43 9.34 -1.60
C VAL A 221 13.02 8.72 -2.94
N GLY A 222 11.86 8.07 -2.94
CA GLY A 222 11.27 7.39 -4.10
C GLY A 222 11.88 6.02 -4.43
N LEU A 223 12.90 5.55 -3.70
CA LEU A 223 13.53 4.27 -4.00
C LEU A 223 12.58 3.07 -3.85
N ALA A 224 11.57 3.18 -2.99
CA ALA A 224 10.50 2.19 -2.83
C ALA A 224 9.72 1.96 -4.13
N ALA A 225 9.47 3.00 -4.93
CA ALA A 225 8.83 2.88 -6.23
C ALA A 225 9.69 2.10 -7.22
N VAL A 226 11.02 2.31 -7.22
CA VAL A 226 11.95 1.54 -8.06
C VAL A 226 11.88 0.05 -7.72
N VAL A 227 11.89 -0.30 -6.42
CA VAL A 227 11.77 -1.69 -5.96
C VAL A 227 10.44 -2.30 -6.44
N ASN A 228 9.34 -1.55 -6.29
CA ASN A 228 8.02 -1.99 -6.72
C ASN A 228 7.94 -2.22 -8.23
N LEU A 229 8.43 -1.27 -9.05
CA LEU A 229 8.49 -1.37 -10.51
C LEU A 229 9.25 -2.61 -10.98
N VAL A 230 10.39 -2.91 -10.34
CA VAL A 230 11.16 -4.10 -10.67
C VAL A 230 10.35 -5.37 -10.37
N ILE A 231 9.68 -5.44 -9.22
CA ILE A 231 8.81 -6.59 -8.89
C ILE A 231 7.65 -6.69 -9.88
N GLU A 232 7.06 -5.56 -10.28
CA GLU A 232 5.93 -5.54 -11.20
C GLU A 232 6.28 -6.09 -12.58
N ALA A 233 7.49 -5.82 -13.02
CA ALA A 233 8.03 -6.25 -14.30
C ALA A 233 8.39 -7.75 -14.32
N LEU A 234 8.58 -8.41 -13.16
CA LEU A 234 9.00 -9.81 -13.09
C LEU A 234 7.82 -10.78 -13.22
N GLN A 235 8.08 -11.90 -13.88
CA GLN A 235 7.19 -13.06 -13.95
C GLN A 235 7.44 -14.01 -12.77
N PRO A 236 6.48 -14.89 -12.39
CA PRO A 236 6.61 -15.78 -11.23
C PRO A 236 7.91 -16.60 -11.19
N GLY A 237 8.33 -17.20 -12.32
CA GLY A 237 9.58 -17.96 -12.38
C GLY A 237 10.83 -17.09 -12.20
N GLU A 238 10.79 -15.83 -12.66
CA GLU A 238 11.91 -14.89 -12.51
C GLU A 238 12.01 -14.34 -11.08
N ILE A 239 10.88 -14.25 -10.37
CA ILE A 239 10.86 -13.91 -8.94
C ILE A 239 11.58 -14.98 -8.14
N GLU A 240 11.40 -16.26 -8.45
CA GLU A 240 12.14 -17.34 -7.80
C GLU A 240 13.65 -17.22 -8.04
N ASP A 241 14.07 -16.95 -9.27
CA ASP A 241 15.48 -16.79 -9.64
C ASP A 241 16.16 -15.60 -8.96
N LEU A 242 15.41 -14.52 -8.71
CA LEU A 242 15.90 -13.28 -8.12
C LEU A 242 15.51 -13.12 -6.64
N TRP A 243 14.90 -14.17 -6.05
CA TRP A 243 14.37 -14.17 -4.69
C TRP A 243 15.35 -13.60 -3.64
N PRO A 244 16.63 -14.01 -3.58
CA PRO A 244 17.56 -13.53 -2.56
C PRO A 244 17.82 -12.02 -2.62
N PHE A 245 17.63 -11.39 -3.78
CA PHE A 245 17.91 -9.97 -4.01
C PHE A 245 16.68 -9.08 -3.83
N LEU A 246 15.48 -9.65 -3.94
CA LEU A 246 14.21 -8.95 -3.70
C LEU A 246 13.94 -8.73 -2.21
N LEU A 247 14.40 -9.66 -1.36
CA LEU A 247 14.09 -9.64 0.07
C LEU A 247 14.77 -8.51 0.86
N PRO A 248 16.06 -8.19 0.67
CA PRO A 248 16.70 -7.11 1.42
C PRO A 248 15.98 -5.77 1.31
N PRO A 249 15.68 -5.21 0.13
CA PRO A 249 14.97 -3.93 0.05
C PRO A 249 13.56 -4.01 0.63
N LEU A 250 12.83 -5.10 0.40
CA LEU A 250 11.49 -5.29 0.96
C LEU A 250 11.50 -5.31 2.50
N LEU A 251 12.36 -6.11 3.12
CA LEU A 251 12.44 -6.21 4.57
C LEU A 251 12.99 -4.94 5.21
N SER A 252 13.90 -4.22 4.53
CA SER A 252 14.34 -2.89 4.97
C SER A 252 13.17 -1.94 5.21
N TYR A 253 12.22 -1.85 4.27
CA TYR A 253 11.03 -1.02 4.47
C TYR A 253 10.05 -1.60 5.49
N LEU A 254 9.81 -2.92 5.46
CA LEU A 254 8.77 -3.56 6.27
C LEU A 254 9.13 -3.63 7.76
N ASP A 255 10.41 -3.85 8.06
CA ASP A 255 10.93 -3.94 9.44
C ASP A 255 11.38 -2.58 10.00
N ASP A 256 11.29 -1.50 9.22
CA ASP A 256 11.63 -0.15 9.68
C ASP A 256 10.81 0.30 10.89
N PHE A 257 11.34 1.19 11.72
CA PHE A 257 10.60 1.70 12.89
C PHE A 257 9.59 2.79 12.52
N GLU A 258 9.81 3.53 11.43
CA GLU A 258 8.90 4.59 10.99
C GLU A 258 7.70 4.01 10.25
N SER A 259 6.50 4.42 10.66
CA SER A 259 5.25 3.94 10.06
C SER A 259 5.14 4.26 8.57
N ALA A 260 5.73 5.38 8.12
CA ALA A 260 5.77 5.75 6.71
C ALA A 260 6.55 4.74 5.85
N ASN A 261 7.69 4.25 6.34
CA ASN A 261 8.48 3.22 5.67
C ASN A 261 7.79 1.86 5.72
N LYS A 262 7.18 1.51 6.85
CA LYS A 262 6.37 0.29 6.97
C LYS A 262 5.26 0.25 5.92
N MET A 263 4.52 1.35 5.73
CA MET A 263 3.48 1.44 4.69
C MET A 263 4.04 1.18 3.28
N ARG A 264 5.24 1.69 2.97
CA ARG A 264 5.93 1.40 1.70
C ARG A 264 6.26 -0.09 1.59
N GLY A 265 6.79 -0.68 2.66
CA GLY A 265 7.08 -2.12 2.73
C GLY A 265 5.84 -2.98 2.52
N VAL A 266 4.71 -2.61 3.13
CA VAL A 266 3.42 -3.29 2.99
C VAL A 266 2.92 -3.23 1.54
N ALA A 267 3.03 -2.07 0.88
CA ALA A 267 2.65 -1.93 -0.52
C ALA A 267 3.55 -2.78 -1.46
N ILE A 268 4.87 -2.74 -1.27
CA ILE A 268 5.81 -3.60 -2.02
C ILE A 268 5.48 -5.09 -1.80
N LEU A 269 5.21 -5.48 -0.55
CA LEU A 269 4.81 -6.86 -0.22
C LEU A 269 3.53 -7.25 -0.97
N GLY A 270 2.51 -6.38 -0.98
CA GLY A 270 1.28 -6.63 -1.72
C GLY A 270 1.50 -6.89 -3.21
N THR A 271 2.39 -6.13 -3.84
CA THR A 271 2.80 -6.33 -5.24
C THR A 271 3.52 -7.67 -5.45
N LEU A 272 4.40 -8.05 -4.53
CA LEU A 272 5.12 -9.32 -4.57
C LEU A 272 4.17 -10.52 -4.38
N LEU A 273 3.26 -10.45 -3.40
CA LEU A 273 2.33 -11.54 -3.09
C LEU A 273 1.35 -11.85 -4.21
N LYS A 274 1.08 -10.90 -5.12
CA LYS A 274 0.28 -11.13 -6.32
C LYS A 274 0.98 -12.00 -7.37
N ARG A 275 2.30 -12.15 -7.29
CA ARG A 275 3.14 -12.81 -8.31
C ARG A 275 3.92 -14.01 -7.78
N VAL A 276 4.06 -14.15 -6.47
CA VAL A 276 4.82 -15.22 -5.84
C VAL A 276 3.98 -16.49 -5.69
N ASP A 277 4.60 -17.64 -5.95
CA ASP A 277 3.99 -18.92 -5.67
C ASP A 277 4.02 -19.27 -4.18
N ALA A 278 2.92 -19.81 -3.67
CA ALA A 278 2.83 -20.29 -2.29
C ALA A 278 3.91 -21.33 -1.93
N SER A 279 4.34 -22.13 -2.91
CA SER A 279 5.40 -23.13 -2.74
C SER A 279 6.76 -22.47 -2.41
N LEU A 280 7.06 -21.32 -3.00
CA LEU A 280 8.30 -20.59 -2.77
C LEU A 280 8.35 -20.06 -1.33
N LEU A 281 7.25 -19.48 -0.84
CA LEU A 281 7.15 -19.01 0.54
C LEU A 281 7.36 -20.14 1.55
N ARG A 282 6.72 -21.30 1.32
CA ARG A 282 6.86 -22.48 2.19
C ARG A 282 8.26 -23.07 2.18
N ARG A 283 8.88 -23.22 0.99
CA ARG A 283 10.21 -23.83 0.84
C ARG A 283 11.33 -22.94 1.39
N THR A 284 11.16 -21.62 1.31
CA THR A 284 12.15 -20.66 1.80
C THR A 284 11.95 -20.29 3.28
N GLY A 285 10.74 -20.51 3.81
CA GLY A 285 10.34 -20.16 5.17
C GLY A 285 10.05 -18.67 5.37
N VAL A 286 10.17 -17.86 4.31
CA VAL A 286 10.09 -16.39 4.38
C VAL A 286 8.68 -15.90 4.69
N GLY A 287 7.64 -16.70 4.39
CA GLY A 287 6.27 -16.35 4.78
C GLY A 287 6.13 -16.03 6.27
N LYS A 288 6.80 -16.80 7.14
CA LYS A 288 6.85 -16.52 8.60
C LYS A 288 7.64 -15.26 8.97
N VAL A 289 8.57 -14.83 8.12
CA VAL A 289 9.29 -13.56 8.33
C VAL A 289 8.35 -12.42 8.01
N PHE A 290 7.64 -12.48 6.87
CA PHE A 290 6.63 -11.48 6.52
C PHE A 290 5.50 -11.40 7.56
N GLU A 291 5.02 -12.53 8.08
CA GLU A 291 4.04 -12.56 9.18
C GLU A 291 4.53 -11.73 10.38
N ARG A 292 5.77 -11.97 10.85
CA ARG A 292 6.34 -11.24 11.99
C ARG A 292 6.52 -9.74 11.71
N SER A 293 6.93 -9.39 10.50
CA SER A 293 7.09 -7.98 10.11
C SER A 293 5.74 -7.26 10.04
N LEU A 294 4.68 -7.94 9.59
CA LEU A 294 3.31 -7.42 9.60
C LEU A 294 2.72 -7.37 11.02
N GLU A 295 3.03 -8.35 11.89
CA GLU A 295 2.70 -8.30 13.32
C GLU A 295 3.30 -7.05 13.98
N ALA A 296 4.55 -6.69 13.66
CA ALA A 296 5.16 -5.46 14.15
C ALA A 296 4.43 -4.19 13.65
N CYS A 297 3.78 -4.23 12.48
CA CYS A 297 2.94 -3.13 12.01
C CYS A 297 1.66 -3.00 12.87
N PHE A 298 1.07 -4.12 13.29
CA PHE A 298 -0.11 -4.12 14.18
C PHE A 298 0.21 -3.67 15.61
N SER A 299 1.45 -3.86 16.07
CA SER A 299 1.91 -3.37 17.38
C SER A 299 2.36 -1.90 17.37
N ALA A 300 2.51 -1.27 16.21
CA ALA A 300 2.93 0.12 16.07
C ALA A 300 1.76 1.10 16.34
N LEU A 301 1.20 1.06 17.55
CA LEU A 301 -0.06 1.73 17.91
C LEU A 301 0.08 3.17 18.44
N SER A 302 1.31 3.69 18.51
CA SER A 302 1.61 5.01 19.10
C SER A 302 1.84 6.11 18.06
N ASP A 303 1.92 5.76 16.77
CA ASP A 303 2.22 6.69 15.68
C ASP A 303 0.94 7.38 15.16
N PRO A 304 0.94 8.67 14.80
CA PRO A 304 -0.21 9.32 14.16
C PRO A 304 -0.69 8.63 12.87
N ASN A 305 0.21 7.98 12.12
CA ASN A 305 -0.10 7.20 10.91
C ASN A 305 -0.62 5.80 11.20
N THR A 306 -0.73 5.38 12.48
CA THR A 306 -1.23 4.05 12.86
C THR A 306 -2.50 3.65 12.09
N PRO A 307 -3.57 4.47 12.00
CA PRO A 307 -4.78 4.07 11.27
C PRO A 307 -4.51 3.74 9.80
N ARG A 308 -3.67 4.54 9.12
CA ARG A 308 -3.30 4.31 7.71
C ARG A 308 -2.44 3.06 7.57
N LEU A 309 -1.49 2.84 8.48
CA LEU A 309 -0.67 1.65 8.50
C LEU A 309 -1.52 0.39 8.70
N LEU A 310 -2.44 0.39 9.66
CA LEU A 310 -3.37 -0.70 9.90
C LEU A 310 -4.24 -0.96 8.66
N ALA A 311 -4.80 0.08 8.05
CA ALA A 311 -5.66 -0.05 6.86
C ALA A 311 -4.92 -0.68 5.68
N ALA A 312 -3.64 -0.33 5.49
CA ALA A 312 -2.79 -0.94 4.47
C ALA A 312 -2.39 -2.39 4.82
N THR A 313 -2.12 -2.67 6.10
CA THR A 313 -1.53 -3.95 6.55
C THR A 313 -2.54 -5.10 6.55
N HIS A 314 -3.77 -4.89 7.01
CA HIS A 314 -4.80 -5.93 7.10
C HIS A 314 -5.05 -6.73 5.81
N PRO A 315 -5.32 -6.10 4.64
CA PRO A 315 -5.58 -6.85 3.41
C PRO A 315 -4.35 -7.65 2.97
N ILE A 316 -3.14 -7.12 3.16
CA ILE A 316 -1.89 -7.80 2.78
C ILE A 316 -1.60 -8.98 3.71
N ALA A 317 -1.85 -8.83 5.02
CA ALA A 317 -1.73 -9.91 5.97
C ALA A 317 -2.72 -11.05 5.68
N LEU A 318 -3.97 -10.73 5.36
CA LEU A 318 -4.96 -11.72 4.97
C LEU A 318 -4.59 -12.40 3.65
N GLN A 319 -4.08 -11.65 2.66
CA GLN A 319 -3.57 -12.21 1.41
C GLN A 319 -2.42 -13.19 1.67
N LEU A 320 -1.48 -12.84 2.55
CA LEU A 320 -0.35 -13.71 2.93
C LEU A 320 -0.85 -15.02 3.58
N VAL A 321 -1.81 -14.93 4.50
CA VAL A 321 -2.42 -16.12 5.14
C VAL A 321 -3.08 -17.01 4.10
N ASN A 322 -3.92 -16.44 3.23
CA ASN A 322 -4.61 -17.20 2.19
C ASN A 322 -3.64 -17.82 1.16
N LEU A 323 -2.49 -17.21 0.92
CA LEU A 323 -1.49 -17.76 0.02
C LEU A 323 -0.73 -18.93 0.67
N GLN A 324 -0.33 -18.80 1.94
CA GLN A 324 0.40 -19.86 2.64
C GLN A 324 -0.48 -21.06 3.00
N TYR A 325 -1.72 -20.76 3.40
CA TYR A 325 -2.74 -21.70 3.84
C TYR A 325 -4.01 -21.46 3.01
N PRO A 326 -4.09 -22.05 1.79
CA PRO A 326 -5.23 -21.83 0.91
C PRO A 326 -6.50 -22.49 1.47
N PRO A 327 -7.69 -21.94 1.17
CA PRO A 327 -8.95 -22.52 1.63
C PRO A 327 -9.12 -23.95 1.12
N PRO A 328 -9.81 -24.82 1.88
CA PRO A 328 -10.08 -26.19 1.47
C PRO A 328 -10.80 -26.22 0.14
N ARG A 329 -10.44 -27.19 -0.71
CA ARG A 329 -11.05 -27.34 -2.03
C ARG A 329 -12.50 -27.78 -1.85
N PRO A 330 -13.45 -27.31 -2.69
CA PRO A 330 -14.84 -27.76 -2.64
C PRO A 330 -14.99 -29.29 -2.76
N SER A 331 -14.03 -29.93 -3.43
CA SER A 331 -13.97 -31.38 -3.62
C SER A 331 -13.59 -32.17 -2.35
N ASP A 332 -13.00 -31.51 -1.35
CA ASP A 332 -12.59 -32.13 -0.08
C ASP A 332 -12.79 -31.15 1.10
N PRO A 333 -14.05 -30.92 1.51
CA PRO A 333 -14.39 -30.01 2.60
C PRO A 333 -14.03 -30.55 3.99
N LEU A 334 -13.61 -31.82 4.08
CA LEU A 334 -13.22 -32.48 5.34
C LEU A 334 -11.71 -32.48 5.57
N ALA A 335 -10.91 -32.01 4.61
CA ALA A 335 -9.49 -31.78 4.81
C ALA A 335 -9.30 -30.82 5.99
N ALA A 336 -8.63 -31.30 7.05
CA ALA A 336 -8.44 -30.55 8.27
C ALA A 336 -7.65 -29.26 7.97
N ASP A 337 -8.33 -28.12 8.13
CA ASP A 337 -7.82 -26.77 7.87
C ASP A 337 -7.17 -26.13 9.12
N GLU A 338 -6.73 -26.95 10.07
CA GLU A 338 -6.19 -26.52 11.36
C GLU A 338 -5.10 -25.43 11.24
N PRO A 339 -4.07 -25.55 10.37
CA PRO A 339 -3.03 -24.51 10.29
C PRO A 339 -3.55 -23.17 9.75
N ARG A 340 -4.53 -23.20 8.84
CA ARG A 340 -5.16 -21.97 8.34
C ARG A 340 -6.03 -21.34 9.41
N PHE A 341 -6.82 -22.16 10.10
CA PHE A 341 -7.62 -21.72 11.22
C PHE A 341 -6.76 -21.06 12.31
N GLU A 342 -5.64 -21.67 12.69
CA GLU A 342 -4.71 -21.10 13.65
C GLU A 342 -4.10 -19.79 13.14
N ALA A 343 -3.72 -19.72 11.86
CA ALA A 343 -3.16 -18.50 11.26
C ALA A 343 -4.17 -17.34 11.24
N LEU A 344 -5.44 -17.60 10.90
CA LEU A 344 -6.50 -16.58 10.93
C LEU A 344 -6.84 -16.13 12.35
N CYS A 345 -6.92 -17.08 13.30
CA CYS A 345 -7.11 -16.78 14.70
C CYS A 345 -5.98 -15.89 15.24
N ARG A 346 -4.74 -16.22 14.88
CA ARG A 346 -3.56 -15.43 15.25
C ARG A 346 -3.67 -14.02 14.69
N LEU A 347 -3.92 -13.88 13.37
CA LEU A 347 -4.11 -12.59 12.72
C LEU A 347 -5.21 -11.77 13.40
N PHE A 348 -6.36 -12.36 13.68
CA PHE A 348 -7.45 -11.71 14.41
C PHE A 348 -6.99 -11.19 15.78
N THR A 349 -6.32 -12.03 16.57
CA THR A 349 -5.86 -11.63 17.91
C THR A 349 -4.78 -10.56 17.86
N THR A 350 -3.82 -10.64 16.94
CA THR A 350 -2.68 -9.72 16.86
C THR A 350 -3.04 -8.39 16.20
N SER A 351 -4.02 -8.38 15.29
CA SER A 351 -4.39 -7.16 14.54
C SER A 351 -5.61 -6.43 15.08
N ILE A 352 -6.63 -7.17 15.55
CA ILE A 352 -7.89 -6.57 16.02
C ILE A 352 -7.93 -6.49 17.54
N VAL A 353 -7.83 -7.65 18.22
CA VAL A 353 -7.97 -7.70 19.68
C VAL A 353 -6.88 -6.87 20.35
N HIS A 354 -5.64 -6.99 19.89
CA HIS A 354 -4.53 -6.19 20.39
C HIS A 354 -4.77 -4.68 20.21
N ALA A 355 -5.26 -4.24 19.05
CA ALA A 355 -5.55 -2.82 18.82
C ALA A 355 -6.63 -2.29 19.77
N TRP A 356 -7.68 -3.07 20.01
CA TRP A 356 -8.76 -2.71 20.94
C TRP A 356 -8.33 -2.70 22.40
N GLU A 357 -7.48 -3.65 22.81
CA GLU A 357 -6.95 -3.71 24.18
C GLU A 357 -6.07 -2.49 24.51
N PHE A 358 -5.23 -2.05 23.57
CA PHE A 358 -4.22 -1.01 23.83
C PHE A 358 -4.63 0.39 23.38
N LYS A 359 -5.50 0.51 22.37
CA LYS A 359 -5.96 1.79 21.80
C LYS A 359 -7.47 1.82 21.55
N GLY A 360 -8.23 1.07 22.34
CA GLY A 360 -9.68 1.22 22.37
C GLY A 360 -10.11 2.67 22.56
N GLN A 361 -11.25 3.05 21.99
CA GLN A 361 -11.80 4.42 21.99
C GLN A 361 -11.11 5.42 21.05
N ASN A 362 -10.02 5.05 20.37
CA ASN A 362 -9.49 5.87 19.29
C ASN A 362 -10.34 5.66 18.03
N VAL A 363 -11.17 6.65 17.69
CA VAL A 363 -12.15 6.57 16.57
C VAL A 363 -11.51 6.09 15.26
N ALA A 364 -10.32 6.58 14.92
CA ALA A 364 -9.67 6.20 13.66
C ALA A 364 -9.17 4.74 13.67
N ILE A 365 -8.60 4.28 14.79
CA ILE A 365 -8.16 2.88 14.94
C ILE A 365 -9.36 1.93 14.99
N GLU A 366 -10.41 2.29 15.73
CA GLU A 366 -11.66 1.54 15.81
C GLU A 366 -12.33 1.40 14.44
N THR A 367 -12.39 2.50 13.67
CA THR A 367 -12.94 2.49 12.31
C THR A 367 -12.18 1.52 11.41
N VAL A 368 -10.84 1.60 11.40
CA VAL A 368 -10.01 0.77 10.52
C VAL A 368 -10.06 -0.70 10.90
N THR A 369 -10.00 -1.01 12.20
CA THR A 369 -10.09 -2.39 12.69
C THR A 369 -11.48 -2.97 12.46
N ALA A 370 -12.55 -2.19 12.62
CA ALA A 370 -13.91 -2.60 12.27
C ALA A 370 -14.06 -2.87 10.75
N CYS A 371 -13.51 -2.01 9.89
CA CYS A 371 -13.48 -2.25 8.45
C CYS A 371 -12.74 -3.55 8.08
N ALA A 372 -11.65 -3.87 8.79
CA ALA A 372 -10.87 -5.08 8.56
C ALA A 372 -11.56 -6.37 9.05
N LEU A 373 -12.55 -6.27 9.93
CA LEU A 373 -13.23 -7.44 10.49
C LEU A 373 -14.00 -8.23 9.45
N ALA A 374 -14.81 -7.59 8.61
CA ALA A 374 -15.69 -8.29 7.67
C ALA A 374 -14.96 -9.33 6.79
N PRO A 375 -13.89 -8.97 6.04
CA PRO A 375 -13.15 -9.96 5.24
C PRO A 375 -12.44 -11.02 6.11
N LEU A 376 -12.03 -10.67 7.32
CA LEU A 376 -11.35 -11.60 8.22
C LEU A 376 -12.31 -12.63 8.81
N VAL A 377 -13.49 -12.21 9.30
CA VAL A 377 -14.51 -13.13 9.82
C VAL A 377 -15.12 -13.97 8.72
N ASP A 378 -15.25 -13.45 7.50
CA ASP A 378 -15.64 -14.23 6.32
C ASP A 378 -14.61 -15.31 6.01
N ALA A 379 -13.31 -14.99 6.09
CA ALA A 379 -12.24 -15.96 5.91
C ALA A 379 -12.21 -17.02 7.02
N MET A 380 -12.61 -16.66 8.24
CA MET A 380 -12.73 -17.58 9.37
C MET A 380 -14.00 -18.45 9.30
N GLY A 381 -15.10 -17.94 8.76
CA GLY A 381 -16.39 -18.63 8.77
C GLY A 381 -16.89 -18.89 10.20
N SER A 382 -17.38 -20.11 10.44
CA SER A 382 -17.97 -20.51 11.74
C SER A 382 -17.01 -20.42 12.93
N ALA A 383 -15.69 -20.39 12.68
CA ALA A 383 -14.68 -20.16 13.71
C ALA A 383 -14.86 -18.82 14.44
N THR A 384 -15.52 -17.85 13.82
CA THR A 384 -15.92 -16.57 14.42
C THR A 384 -16.68 -16.76 15.75
N ILE A 385 -17.40 -17.89 15.91
CA ILE A 385 -18.14 -18.22 17.14
C ILE A 385 -17.25 -18.15 18.40
N ARG A 386 -15.97 -18.55 18.28
CA ARG A 386 -15.00 -18.54 19.39
C ARG A 386 -14.80 -17.14 19.98
N TYR A 387 -15.00 -16.10 19.18
CA TYR A 387 -14.67 -14.72 19.53
C TYR A 387 -15.89 -13.84 19.78
N LEU A 388 -17.10 -14.40 19.78
CA LEU A 388 -18.34 -13.63 20.02
C LEU A 388 -18.34 -12.85 21.34
N GLN A 389 -17.71 -13.40 22.38
CA GLN A 389 -17.62 -12.72 23.67
C GLN A 389 -16.77 -11.45 23.65
N ILE A 390 -15.88 -11.31 22.67
CA ILE A 390 -15.05 -10.12 22.46
C ILE A 390 -15.73 -9.20 21.43
N LEU A 391 -16.10 -9.77 20.27
CA LEU A 391 -16.68 -9.05 19.15
C LEU A 391 -18.01 -8.37 19.50
N MET A 392 -18.93 -9.11 20.12
CA MET A 392 -20.29 -8.60 20.33
C MET A 392 -20.33 -7.44 21.31
N PRO A 393 -19.72 -7.52 22.52
CA PRO A 393 -19.70 -6.37 23.40
C PRO A 393 -19.05 -5.15 22.78
N HIS A 394 -17.87 -5.30 22.16
CA HIS A 394 -17.12 -4.19 21.60
C HIS A 394 -17.88 -3.47 20.49
N LEU A 395 -18.34 -4.21 19.46
CA LEU A 395 -19.02 -3.60 18.32
C LEU A 395 -20.37 -2.98 18.68
N THR A 396 -21.12 -3.59 19.60
CA THR A 396 -22.37 -2.97 20.08
C THR A 396 -22.10 -1.73 20.92
N ASP A 397 -20.99 -1.68 21.68
CA ASP A 397 -20.62 -0.51 22.46
C ASP A 397 -20.25 0.68 21.55
N LEU A 398 -19.55 0.42 20.44
CA LEU A 398 -19.28 1.44 19.42
C LEU A 398 -20.55 2.09 18.84
N LEU A 399 -21.66 1.34 18.72
CA LEU A 399 -22.93 1.91 18.27
C LEU A 399 -23.63 2.74 19.37
N VAL A 400 -23.54 2.29 20.63
CA VAL A 400 -24.30 2.88 21.75
C VAL A 400 -23.58 4.07 22.38
N THR A 401 -22.32 3.87 22.76
CA THR A 401 -21.52 4.86 23.48
C THR A 401 -21.44 6.14 22.67
N THR A 402 -21.22 6.03 21.37
CA THR A 402 -21.07 7.19 20.49
C THR A 402 -22.41 7.91 20.22
N ALA A 403 -23.51 7.16 20.12
CA ALA A 403 -24.85 7.72 19.93
C ALA A 403 -25.40 8.44 21.17
N THR A 404 -24.96 8.05 22.37
CA THR A 404 -25.50 8.56 23.65
C THR A 404 -24.50 9.36 24.50
N ALA A 405 -23.22 9.41 24.12
CA ALA A 405 -22.19 10.13 24.84
C ALA A 405 -22.57 11.62 25.05
N GLY A 406 -22.47 12.11 26.29
CA GLY A 406 -22.79 13.51 26.60
C GLY A 406 -24.28 13.87 26.52
N GLY A 407 -25.18 12.88 26.49
CA GLY A 407 -26.64 13.07 26.47
C GLY A 407 -27.22 13.34 25.08
N ASP A 408 -26.46 13.99 24.20
CA ASP A 408 -26.86 14.26 22.80
C ASP A 408 -25.99 13.49 21.77
N GLY A 409 -25.10 12.61 22.23
CA GLY A 409 -24.15 11.88 21.39
C GLY A 409 -22.95 12.73 20.94
N THR A 410 -21.91 12.06 20.43
CA THR A 410 -20.76 12.71 19.78
C THR A 410 -20.80 12.41 18.28
N TRP A 411 -21.60 13.18 17.54
CA TRP A 411 -21.81 12.98 16.11
C TRP A 411 -20.88 13.87 15.28
N THR A 412 -19.92 13.23 14.62
CA THR A 412 -19.03 13.79 13.61
C THR A 412 -19.00 12.84 12.42
N VAL A 413 -18.42 13.27 11.29
CA VAL A 413 -18.22 12.37 10.13
C VAL A 413 -17.41 11.13 10.54
N ASP A 414 -16.35 11.31 11.33
CA ASP A 414 -15.50 10.21 11.79
C ASP A 414 -16.25 9.22 12.69
N THR A 415 -17.05 9.71 13.64
CA THR A 415 -17.80 8.83 14.53
C THR A 415 -18.95 8.12 13.82
N ALA A 416 -19.63 8.78 12.88
CA ALA A 416 -20.63 8.15 12.02
C ALA A 416 -20.00 7.05 11.14
N THR A 417 -18.82 7.32 10.58
CA THR A 417 -18.05 6.35 9.78
C THR A 417 -17.60 5.15 10.63
N MET A 418 -17.19 5.38 11.88
CA MET A 418 -16.87 4.32 12.83
C MET A 418 -18.08 3.43 13.14
N MET A 419 -19.24 4.04 13.42
CA MET A 419 -20.49 3.31 13.67
C MET A 419 -20.93 2.50 12.44
N LEU A 420 -20.77 3.06 11.25
CA LEU A 420 -21.02 2.37 9.98
C LEU A 420 -20.10 1.16 9.83
N ALA A 421 -18.80 1.32 10.06
CA ALA A 421 -17.83 0.23 10.02
C ALA A 421 -18.18 -0.87 11.04
N ALA A 422 -18.58 -0.49 12.27
CA ALA A 422 -19.00 -1.42 13.31
C ALA A 422 -20.28 -2.18 12.93
N SER A 423 -21.25 -1.50 12.32
CA SER A 423 -22.50 -2.10 11.83
C SER A 423 -22.24 -3.12 10.70
N ARG A 424 -21.40 -2.77 9.72
CA ARG A 424 -20.96 -3.70 8.65
C ARG A 424 -20.17 -4.89 9.22
N ALA A 425 -19.34 -4.68 10.24
CA ALA A 425 -18.66 -5.77 10.93
C ALA A 425 -19.66 -6.69 11.65
N LEU A 426 -20.66 -6.13 12.33
CA LEU A 426 -21.72 -6.91 12.98
C LEU A 426 -22.51 -7.76 11.99
N VAL A 427 -22.84 -7.22 10.80
CA VAL A 427 -23.47 -7.96 9.71
C VAL A 427 -22.65 -9.22 9.37
N ALA A 428 -21.34 -9.05 9.16
CA ALA A 428 -20.46 -10.16 8.84
C ALA A 428 -20.37 -11.17 10.01
N VAL A 429 -20.33 -10.71 11.26
CA VAL A 429 -20.30 -11.61 12.43
C VAL A 429 -21.62 -12.38 12.59
N VAL A 430 -22.78 -11.74 12.40
CA VAL A 430 -24.10 -12.39 12.41
C VAL A 430 -24.15 -13.49 11.36
N ARG A 431 -23.75 -13.19 10.13
CA ARG A 431 -23.69 -14.14 9.02
C ARG A 431 -22.79 -15.34 9.29
N ASN A 432 -21.60 -15.12 9.85
CA ASN A 432 -20.63 -16.20 10.07
C ASN A 432 -20.86 -16.98 11.38
N ALA A 433 -21.58 -16.41 12.35
CA ALA A 433 -21.82 -17.01 13.65
C ALA A 433 -23.31 -17.31 13.92
N ARG A 434 -24.12 -17.49 12.85
CA ARG A 434 -25.57 -17.73 12.92
C ARG A 434 -25.98 -18.75 13.98
N LEU A 435 -25.25 -19.87 14.09
CA LEU A 435 -25.55 -20.96 15.03
C LEU A 435 -25.59 -20.55 16.52
N ARG A 436 -24.95 -19.43 16.88
CA ARG A 436 -24.87 -18.94 18.27
C ARG A 436 -25.40 -17.51 18.44
N MET A 437 -26.01 -16.93 17.41
CA MET A 437 -26.39 -15.51 17.43
C MET A 437 -27.62 -15.22 18.31
N ARG A 438 -28.48 -16.22 18.58
CA ARG A 438 -29.68 -16.07 19.42
C ARG A 438 -29.41 -15.45 20.79
N ARG A 439 -28.27 -15.75 21.42
CA ARG A 439 -27.91 -15.17 22.73
C ARG A 439 -27.63 -13.67 22.65
N TRP A 440 -27.23 -13.17 21.48
CA TRP A 440 -26.77 -11.80 21.26
C TRP A 440 -27.81 -10.92 20.60
N GLU A 441 -28.90 -11.50 20.07
CA GLU A 441 -29.93 -10.75 19.33
C GLU A 441 -30.49 -9.56 20.11
N GLY A 442 -30.74 -9.73 21.42
CA GLY A 442 -31.30 -8.66 22.25
C GLY A 442 -30.30 -7.52 22.44
N LYS A 443 -29.01 -7.84 22.59
CA LYS A 443 -27.96 -6.83 22.72
C LYS A 443 -27.77 -6.05 21.43
N ILE A 444 -27.78 -6.74 20.29
CA ILE A 444 -27.69 -6.11 18.96
C ILE A 444 -28.91 -5.22 18.72
N GLY A 445 -30.12 -5.73 18.98
CA GLY A 445 -31.36 -4.97 18.79
C GLY A 445 -31.41 -3.70 19.63
N VAL A 446 -30.99 -3.75 20.90
CA VAL A 446 -30.87 -2.56 21.76
C VAL A 446 -29.86 -1.56 21.19
N ALA A 447 -28.68 -2.03 20.78
CA ALA A 447 -27.64 -1.16 20.24
C ALA A 447 -28.06 -0.47 18.93
N VAL A 448 -28.68 -1.21 18.01
CA VAL A 448 -29.24 -0.66 16.77
C VAL A 448 -30.33 0.36 17.07
N SER A 449 -31.25 0.04 17.99
CA SER A 449 -32.34 0.94 18.37
C SER A 449 -31.80 2.24 18.98
N GLN A 450 -30.81 2.16 19.86
CA GLN A 450 -30.20 3.34 20.48
C GLN A 450 -29.43 4.19 19.46
N CYS A 451 -28.69 3.56 18.55
CA CYS A 451 -28.00 4.27 17.48
C CYS A 451 -29.00 4.97 16.53
N TRP A 452 -30.08 4.27 16.16
CA TRP A 452 -31.14 4.81 15.31
C TRP A 452 -31.85 6.01 15.95
N ILE A 453 -32.28 5.86 17.21
CA ILE A 453 -32.92 6.94 17.97
C ILE A 453 -31.95 8.11 18.11
N GLY A 454 -30.70 7.85 18.49
CA GLY A 454 -29.67 8.89 18.61
C GLY A 454 -29.49 9.68 17.31
N MET A 455 -29.47 9.01 16.17
CA MET A 455 -29.34 9.67 14.86
C MET A 455 -30.53 10.58 14.50
N HIS A 456 -31.74 10.22 14.94
CA HIS A 456 -32.96 10.96 14.62
C HIS A 456 -33.31 12.05 15.65
N GLU A 457 -33.04 11.81 16.93
CA GLU A 457 -33.40 12.72 18.03
C GLU A 457 -32.26 13.67 18.42
N SER A 458 -31.01 13.30 18.15
CA SER A 458 -29.86 14.14 18.48
C SER A 458 -29.80 15.39 17.63
N LYS A 459 -29.62 16.54 18.29
CA LYS A 459 -29.41 17.82 17.57
C LYS A 459 -28.08 17.83 16.85
N THR A 460 -27.06 17.16 17.40
CA THR A 460 -25.74 17.10 16.77
C THR A 460 -25.75 16.20 15.53
N ALA A 461 -26.49 15.09 15.55
CA ALA A 461 -26.70 14.25 14.38
C ALA A 461 -27.47 14.99 13.27
N GLN A 462 -28.56 15.69 13.63
CA GLN A 462 -29.32 16.50 12.68
C GLN A 462 -28.48 17.63 12.08
N ALA A 463 -27.67 18.30 12.90
CA ALA A 463 -26.75 19.35 12.44
C ALA A 463 -25.66 18.79 11.50
N LEU A 464 -25.13 17.59 11.78
CA LEU A 464 -24.18 16.92 10.90
C LEU A 464 -24.82 16.60 9.54
N GLN A 465 -26.04 16.05 9.55
CA GLN A 465 -26.77 15.70 8.34
C GLN A 465 -27.11 16.93 7.49
N ALA A 466 -27.54 18.04 8.11
CA ALA A 466 -27.88 19.27 7.41
C ALA A 466 -26.65 20.13 7.03
N GLY A 467 -25.53 19.98 7.76
CA GLY A 467 -24.37 20.86 7.69
C GLY A 467 -23.37 20.54 6.58
N SER A 468 -23.35 19.31 6.06
CA SER A 468 -22.42 18.91 4.98
C SER A 468 -22.95 17.74 4.15
N GLN A 469 -22.55 17.68 2.88
CA GLN A 469 -22.88 16.55 2.00
C GLN A 469 -22.24 15.24 2.51
N GLU A 470 -21.02 15.29 3.01
CA GLU A 470 -20.31 14.14 3.59
C GLU A 470 -21.01 13.62 4.85
N GLY A 471 -21.43 14.52 5.74
CA GLY A 471 -22.21 14.16 6.93
C GLY A 471 -23.56 13.53 6.57
N SER A 472 -24.27 14.08 5.59
CA SER A 472 -25.51 13.47 5.10
C SER A 472 -25.29 12.08 4.52
N ALA A 473 -24.24 11.88 3.71
CA ALA A 473 -23.93 10.58 3.13
C ALA A 473 -23.59 9.54 4.21
N ALA A 474 -22.76 9.90 5.19
CA ALA A 474 -22.38 9.02 6.29
C ALA A 474 -23.58 8.56 7.13
N ILE A 475 -24.53 9.46 7.39
CA ILE A 475 -25.75 9.17 8.14
C ILE A 475 -26.69 8.24 7.35
N GLU A 476 -26.86 8.46 6.05
CA GLU A 476 -27.69 7.59 5.20
C GLU A 476 -27.07 6.20 5.02
N GLU A 477 -25.75 6.10 4.80
CA GLU A 477 -25.07 4.80 4.74
C GLU A 477 -25.18 4.04 6.07
N LEU A 478 -25.12 4.75 7.20
CA LEU A 478 -25.33 4.14 8.52
C LEU A 478 -26.75 3.59 8.66
N LYS A 479 -27.79 4.33 8.24
CA LYS A 479 -29.18 3.84 8.25
C LYS A 479 -29.32 2.54 7.45
N GLU A 480 -28.79 2.52 6.24
CA GLU A 480 -28.84 1.35 5.36
C GLU A 480 -28.14 0.15 6.02
N SER A 481 -26.94 0.35 6.56
CA SER A 481 -26.19 -0.70 7.25
C SER A 481 -26.89 -1.21 8.52
N LEU A 482 -27.59 -0.35 9.27
CA LEU A 482 -28.37 -0.78 10.44
C LEU A 482 -29.58 -1.61 10.03
N ALA A 483 -30.24 -1.26 8.92
CA ALA A 483 -31.30 -2.07 8.34
C ALA A 483 -30.78 -3.43 7.84
N ASP A 484 -29.62 -3.46 7.16
CA ASP A 484 -28.93 -4.71 6.77
C ASP A 484 -28.67 -5.62 7.98
N LEU A 485 -28.20 -5.05 9.08
CA LEU A 485 -27.92 -5.77 10.31
C LEU A 485 -29.17 -6.41 10.90
N LEU A 486 -30.30 -5.69 10.94
CA LEU A 486 -31.55 -6.26 11.41
C LEU A 486 -32.10 -7.34 10.47
N ARG A 487 -31.95 -7.19 9.16
CA ARG A 487 -32.33 -8.22 8.17
C ARG A 487 -31.53 -9.51 8.34
N GLU A 488 -30.21 -9.40 8.51
CA GLU A 488 -29.36 -10.55 8.79
C GLU A 488 -29.70 -11.22 10.13
N LEU A 489 -30.08 -10.43 11.14
CA LEU A 489 -30.49 -10.95 12.44
C LEU A 489 -31.88 -11.63 12.38
N GLU A 490 -32.79 -11.16 11.53
CA GLU A 490 -34.12 -11.73 11.33
C GLU A 490 -34.05 -13.17 10.81
N GLY A 491 -33.09 -13.45 9.91
CA GLY A 491 -32.81 -14.80 9.44
C GLY A 491 -32.34 -15.78 10.52
N VAL A 492 -32.08 -15.33 11.75
CA VAL A 492 -31.62 -16.17 12.87
C VAL A 492 -32.62 -16.21 14.03
N SER A 493 -33.60 -15.29 14.07
CA SER A 493 -34.55 -15.19 15.16
C SER A 493 -35.78 -16.07 14.97
N ASP A 494 -36.32 -16.60 16.08
CA ASP A 494 -37.59 -17.35 16.07
C ASP A 494 -38.81 -16.41 15.96
N THR A 495 -38.67 -15.18 16.46
CA THR A 495 -39.72 -14.16 16.42
C THR A 495 -39.25 -13.01 15.52
N PRO A 496 -40.01 -12.64 14.49
CA PRO A 496 -39.64 -11.55 13.58
C PRO A 496 -39.25 -10.30 14.38
N ILE A 497 -38.11 -9.71 14.04
CA ILE A 497 -37.57 -8.55 14.77
C ILE A 497 -38.49 -7.36 14.59
N ALA A 498 -39.04 -7.19 13.39
CA ALA A 498 -40.05 -6.17 13.08
C ALA A 498 -41.20 -6.19 14.10
N THR A 499 -41.72 -7.37 14.44
CA THR A 499 -42.82 -7.52 15.42
C THR A 499 -42.42 -7.04 16.82
N ARG A 500 -41.15 -7.23 17.21
CA ARG A 500 -40.64 -6.79 18.52
C ARG A 500 -40.40 -5.28 18.59
N LEU A 501 -40.05 -4.66 17.46
CA LEU A 501 -39.75 -3.23 17.38
C LEU A 501 -40.99 -2.38 17.07
N ALA A 502 -42.03 -2.95 16.45
CA ALA A 502 -43.27 -2.27 16.08
C ALA A 502 -43.95 -1.44 17.20
N PRO A 503 -43.90 -1.82 18.49
CA PRO A 503 -44.49 -0.99 19.55
C PRO A 503 -43.78 0.35 19.81
N TYR A 504 -42.57 0.56 19.28
CA TYR A 504 -41.75 1.75 19.55
C TYR A 504 -41.87 2.76 18.41
N ALA A 505 -42.60 3.85 18.64
CA ALA A 505 -42.88 4.88 17.61
C ALA A 505 -41.61 5.46 16.97
N GLY A 506 -40.52 5.66 17.74
CA GLY A 506 -39.24 6.15 17.23
C GLY A 506 -38.49 5.19 16.28
N LEU A 507 -38.98 3.95 16.13
CA LEU A 507 -38.41 2.94 15.25
C LEU A 507 -39.33 2.60 14.08
N ALA A 508 -40.44 3.32 13.88
CA ALA A 508 -41.41 3.00 12.83
C ALA A 508 -40.80 3.02 11.42
N ASP A 509 -39.93 3.98 11.13
CA ASP A 509 -39.22 4.09 9.84
C ASP A 509 -38.26 2.89 9.63
N LEU A 510 -37.55 2.50 10.69
CA LEU A 510 -36.67 1.33 10.66
C LEU A 510 -37.46 0.05 10.41
N VAL A 511 -38.58 -0.14 11.11
CA VAL A 511 -39.47 -1.29 10.91
C VAL A 511 -40.03 -1.33 9.49
N SER A 512 -40.48 -0.19 8.97
CA SER A 512 -40.99 -0.06 7.60
C SER A 512 -39.93 -0.45 6.55
N SER A 513 -38.66 -0.11 6.80
CA SER A 513 -37.55 -0.51 5.92
C SER A 513 -37.31 -2.03 5.86
N LEU A 514 -37.69 -2.76 6.91
CA LEU A 514 -37.60 -4.22 6.95
C LEU A 514 -38.75 -4.88 6.18
N GLU A 515 -39.96 -4.32 6.28
CA GLU A 515 -41.16 -4.87 5.63
C GLU A 515 -41.13 -4.74 4.11
N ILE A 516 -40.60 -3.63 3.57
CA ILE A 516 -40.49 -3.40 2.12
C ILE A 516 -39.57 -4.43 1.44
N ALA A 517 -38.57 -4.94 2.15
CA ALA A 517 -37.63 -5.94 1.61
C ALA A 517 -38.13 -7.39 1.72
N ALA A 518 -39.19 -7.64 2.49
CA ALA A 518 -39.79 -8.97 2.66
C ALA A 518 -40.84 -9.30 1.58
N HIS A 519 -41.08 -8.39 0.63
CA HIS A 519 -41.93 -8.54 -0.55
C HIS A 519 -41.08 -8.46 -1.81
#